data_AF-A0A369QPC1-F1
#
_entry.id   AF-A0A369QPC1-F1
#
_cell.length_a   1.000
_cell.length_b   1.000
_cell.length_c   1.000
_cell.angle_alpha   90.00
_cell.angle_beta   90.00
_cell.angle_gamma   90.00
#
_symmetry.space_group_name_H-M   'P 1'
#
loop_
_entity.id
_entity.type
_entity.pdbx_description
1 polymer ?
#
loop_
_entity_poly.entity_id
_entity_poly.type
_entity_poly.pdbx_seq_one_letter_code
_entity_poly.pdbx_strand_id
1 'polypeptide(L)' 'MTAELHKLDCEPPTEGITELLEDMIEQNEAGKLSSLAFSVVYRDGTTGSGHSFMPSVSTMIGGVELLKEKLIRQVLG' A
#
# COMPACT_ATOMS: atom_id res chain seq x y z
N MET A 1 8.42 -10.25 2.16
CA MET A 1 7.31 -9.74 2.99
C MET A 1 6.05 -9.81 2.17
N THR A 2 5.00 -10.43 2.70
CA THR A 2 3.64 -10.43 2.13
C THR A 2 3.00 -9.06 2.36
N ALA A 3 2.15 -8.61 1.44
CA ALA A 3 1.35 -7.41 1.66
C ALA A 3 0.45 -7.61 2.88
N GLU A 4 0.54 -6.71 3.86
CA GLU A 4 -0.30 -6.73 5.06
C GLU A 4 -1.45 -5.75 4.87
N LEU A 5 -2.69 -6.25 5.01
CA LEU A 5 -3.90 -5.43 4.99
C LEU A 5 -4.35 -5.22 6.43
N HIS A 6 -4.27 -3.98 6.91
CA HIS A 6 -4.78 -3.59 8.22
C HIS A 6 -6.18 -2.99 8.06
N LYS A 7 -7.17 -3.62 8.71
CA LYS A 7 -8.51 -3.03 8.87
C LYS A 7 -8.56 -2.31 10.21
N LEU A 8 -8.79 -1.01 10.17
CA LEU A 8 -8.96 -0.16 11.34
C LEU A 8 -10.43 0.25 11.41
N ASP A 9 -11.16 -0.28 12.37
CA ASP A 9 -12.57 0.07 12.59
C ASP A 9 -12.65 1.32 13.48
N CYS A 10 -13.32 2.38 13.00
CA CYS A 10 -13.50 3.61 13.77
C CYS A 10 -14.82 4.33 13.50
N GLU A 11 -15.51 4.71 14.57
CA GLU A 11 -16.65 5.63 14.52
C GLU A 11 -16.62 6.51 15.78
N PRO A 12 -16.23 7.81 15.73
CA PRO A 12 -15.59 8.56 14.63
C PRO A 12 -14.09 8.23 14.46
N PRO A 13 -13.37 8.80 13.46
CA PRO A 13 -11.90 8.72 13.42
C PRO A 13 -11.34 9.25 14.73
N THR A 14 -10.64 8.39 15.47
CA THR A 14 -10.01 8.77 16.73
C THR A 14 -8.64 9.37 16.45
N GLU A 15 -8.14 10.17 17.38
CA GLU A 15 -6.79 10.76 17.31
C GLU A 15 -5.71 9.69 17.06
N GLY A 16 -5.82 8.52 17.71
CA GLY A 16 -4.89 7.41 17.50
C GLY A 16 -4.88 6.79 16.10
N ILE A 17 -5.94 6.95 15.30
CA ILE A 17 -5.96 6.50 13.90
C ILE A 17 -5.27 7.50 13.01
N THR A 18 -5.45 8.79 13.30
CA THR A 18 -4.71 9.85 12.62
C THR A 18 -3.21 9.68 12.88
N GLU A 19 -2.79 9.50 14.14
CA GLU A 19 -1.39 9.26 14.50
C GLU A 19 -0.81 8.02 13.81
N LEU A 20 -1.56 6.92 13.76
CA LEU A 20 -1.12 5.70 13.07
C LEU A 20 -0.95 5.93 11.55
N LEU A 21 -1.88 6.63 10.91
CA LEU A 21 -1.78 6.96 9.50
C LEU A 21 -0.59 7.88 9.23
N GLU A 22 -0.36 8.88 10.06
CA GLU A 22 0.79 9.78 9.98
C GLU A 22 2.10 9.02 10.12
N ASP A 23 2.24 8.12 11.11
CA ASP A 23 3.41 7.26 11.29
C ASP A 23 3.65 6.35 10.07
N MET A 24 2.59 5.73 9.52
CA MET A 24 2.73 4.91 8.31
C MET A 24 3.21 5.73 7.10
N ILE A 25 2.72 6.97 6.96
CA ILE A 25 3.15 7.89 5.90
C ILE A 25 4.62 8.25 6.07
N GLU A 26 5.04 8.66 7.27
CA GLU A 26 6.43 8.98 7.59
C GLU A 26 7.37 7.78 7.32
N GLN A 27 6.95 6.57 7.70
CA GLN A 27 7.71 5.36 7.43
C GLN A 27 7.82 5.05 5.93
N ASN A 28 6.77 5.31 5.15
CA ASN A 28 6.80 5.18 3.71
C ASN A 28 7.75 6.19 3.06
N GLU A 29 7.70 7.46 3.48
CA GLU A 29 8.61 8.52 3.00
C GLU A 29 10.07 8.26 3.38
N ALA A 30 10.31 7.67 4.56
CA ALA A 30 11.63 7.20 4.99
C ALA A 30 12.11 5.93 4.25
N GLY A 31 11.30 5.37 3.34
CA GLY A 31 11.64 4.16 2.57
C GLY A 31 11.65 2.87 3.40
N LYS A 32 11.04 2.89 4.59
CA LYS A 32 10.92 1.70 5.47
C LYS A 32 9.80 0.77 4.99
N LEU A 33 8.78 1.33 4.33
CA LEU A 33 7.71 0.55 3.71
C LEU A 33 7.98 0.36 2.22
N SER A 34 7.62 -0.83 1.72
CA SER A 34 7.79 -1.21 0.31
C SER A 34 6.74 -0.57 -0.60
N SER A 35 5.55 -0.28 -0.07
CA SER A 35 4.45 0.48 -0.66
C SER A 35 3.39 0.75 0.41
N LEU A 36 2.66 1.85 0.31
CA LEU A 36 1.55 2.18 1.20
C LEU A 36 0.31 2.61 0.39
N ALA A 37 -0.86 2.10 0.78
CA ALA A 37 -2.15 2.56 0.28
C ALA A 37 -3.19 2.45 1.40
N PHE A 38 -4.12 3.40 1.45
CA PHE A 38 -5.23 3.39 2.39
C PHE A 38 -6.51 3.90 1.73
N SER A 39 -7.65 3.48 2.28
CA SER A 39 -8.98 3.89 1.83
C SER A 39 -9.93 3.98 3.01
N VAL A 40 -10.71 5.05 3.06
CA VAL A 40 -11.76 5.27 4.05
C VAL A 40 -13.06 4.69 3.50
N VAL A 41 -13.68 3.78 4.24
CA VAL A 41 -14.97 3.18 3.89
C VAL A 41 -15.97 3.55 4.98
N TYR A 42 -17.06 4.19 4.58
CA TYR A 42 -18.15 4.56 5.47
C TYR A 42 -19.10 3.38 5.70
N ARG A 43 -19.91 3.47 6.75
CA ARG A 43 -20.84 2.41 7.17
C ARG A 43 -21.91 2.07 6.11
N ASP A 44 -22.26 3.01 5.26
CA ASP A 44 -23.16 2.80 4.12
C ASP A 44 -22.49 2.05 2.94
N GLY A 45 -21.23 1.66 3.10
CA GLY A 45 -20.42 0.98 2.09
C GLY A 45 -19.82 1.92 1.05
N THR A 46 -20.02 3.23 1.17
CA THR A 46 -19.40 4.19 0.26
C THR A 46 -17.91 4.35 0.59
N THR A 47 -17.10 4.44 -0.45
CA THR A 47 -15.70 4.80 -0.33
C THR A 47 -15.59 6.31 -0.26
N GLY A 48 -15.00 6.81 0.82
CA GLY A 48 -14.64 8.21 0.97
C GLY A 48 -13.33 8.53 0.23
N SER A 49 -12.35 9.03 0.96
CA SER A 49 -11.01 9.29 0.42
C SER A 49 -10.17 8.02 0.34
N GLY A 50 -9.27 7.98 -0.64
CA GLY A 50 -8.23 6.98 -0.72
C GLY A 50 -6.94 7.62 -1.19
N HIS A 51 -5.81 7.06 -0.78
CA HIS A 51 -4.51 7.49 -1.22
C HIS A 51 -3.63 6.28 -1.50
N SER A 52 -2.82 6.39 -2.56
CA SER A 52 -1.83 5.37 -2.93
C SER A 52 -0.51 6.08 -3.13
N PHE A 53 0.50 5.67 -2.36
CA PHE A 53 1.85 6.15 -2.54
C PHE A 53 2.54 5.33 -3.63
N MET A 54 3.52 5.95 -4.30
CA MET A 54 4.38 5.23 -5.23
C MET A 54 5.12 4.11 -4.46
N PRO A 55 5.22 2.90 -5.02
CA PRO A 55 6.04 1.85 -4.44
C PRO A 55 7.49 2.29 -4.30
N SER A 56 8.20 1.72 -3.34
CA SER A 56 9.64 1.93 -3.20
C SER A 56 10.39 1.55 -4.48
N VAL A 57 11.55 2.18 -4.71
CA VAL A 57 12.41 1.87 -5.87
C VAL A 57 12.74 0.38 -5.93
N SER A 58 13.05 -0.23 -4.79
CA SER A 58 13.33 -1.66 -4.67
C SER A 58 12.14 -2.52 -5.12
N THR A 59 10.92 -2.15 -4.73
CA THR A 59 9.68 -2.83 -5.15
C THR A 59 9.50 -2.71 -6.67
N MET A 60 9.71 -1.52 -7.23
CA MET A 60 9.57 -1.29 -8.67
C MET A 60 10.58 -2.14 -9.46
N ILE A 61 11.85 -2.19 -9.03
CA ILE A 61 12.89 -3.02 -9.65
C ILE A 61 12.48 -4.50 -9.62
N GLY A 62 12.08 -5.01 -8.45
CA GLY A 62 11.62 -6.40 -8.32
C GLY A 62 10.41 -6.71 -9.21
N GLY A 63 9.48 -5.77 -9.35
CA GLY A 63 8.33 -5.90 -10.24
C GLY A 63 8.73 -6.00 -11.72
N VAL A 64 9.70 -5.20 -12.16
CA VAL A 64 10.22 -5.25 -13.54
C VAL A 64 10.93 -6.58 -13.81
N GLU A 65 11.75 -7.06 -12.86
CA GLU A 65 12.44 -8.34 -12.99
C GLU A 65 11.45 -9.51 -13.10
N LEU A 66 10.41 -9.53 -12.27
CA LEU A 66 9.34 -10.54 -12.35
C LEU A 66 8.56 -10.47 -13.67
N LEU A 67 8.28 -9.26 -14.18
CA LEU A 67 7.61 -9.10 -15.47
C LEU A 67 8.47 -9.63 -16.61
N LYS A 68 9.78 -9.32 -16.59
CA LYS A 68 10.76 -9.83 -17.56
C LYS A 68 10.78 -11.35 -17.57
N GLU A 69 10.84 -11.99 -16.39
CA GLU A 69 10.80 -13.46 -16.30
C GLU A 69 9.51 -14.05 -16.89
N LYS A 70 8.35 -13.44 -16.59
CA LYS A 70 7.07 -13.90 -17.14
C LYS A 70 7.02 -13.78 -18.66
N LEU A 71 7.50 -12.67 -19.21
CA LEU A 71 7.56 -12.46 -20.66
C LEU A 71 8.49 -13.47 -21.34
N ILE A 72 9.68 -13.70 -20.77
CA ILE A 72 10.63 -14.70 -21.30
C ILE A 72 9.97 -16.08 -21.32
N ARG A 73 9.28 -16.48 -20.25
CA ARG A 73 8.57 -17.77 -20.19
C ARG A 73 7.43 -17.88 -21.20
N GLN A 74 6.75 -16.77 -21.52
CA GLN A 74 5.67 -16.78 -22.52
C GLN A 74 6.19 -16.84 -23.97
N VAL A 75 7.40 -16.34 -24.23
CA VAL A 75 7.99 -16.33 -25.57
C VAL A 75 8.81 -17.58 -25.86
N LEU A 76 9.47 -18.16 -24.84
CA LEU A 76 10.36 -19.31 -24.97
C LEU A 76 9.78 -20.63 -24.45
N GLY A 77 8.66 -20.58 -23.74
CA GLY A 77 7.88 -21.76 -23.30
C GLY A 77 6.68 -21.97 -24.19
#